data_AF-A0A2H4P357-F1
#
_entry.id   AF-A0A2H4P357-F1
#
_cell.length_a   1.000
_cell.length_b   1.000
_cell.length_c   1.000
_cell.angle_alpha   90.00
_cell.angle_beta   90.00
_cell.angle_gamma   90.00
#
_symmetry.space_group_name_H-M   'P 1'
#
loop_
_entity.id
_entity.type
_entity.pdbx_description
1 polymer ?
#
loop_
_entity_poly.entity_id
_entity_poly.type
_entity_poly.pdbx_seq_one_letter_code
_entity_poly.pdbx_strand_id
1 'polypeptide(L)'
;MLSPKRVKFRKQQRGRMRGVATRGNTIAFGEFGLQAQECGWITSRQIEASRRAMTRYVKRGGKIWIRIFPDKPVTMRAAETRMGSGKGNPEFWVAVIKPGRILFEMGGEEITPEIAKEAMRLAQYKLPVKTKFISLDEQEQPAGTKAAASSTVES
;
A
#
# COMPACT_ATOMS: atom_id res chain seq x y z
N MET A 1 -0.72 4.43 -17.52
CA MET A 1 -0.43 5.04 -16.20
C MET A 1 -1.71 5.02 -15.39
N LEU A 2 -1.69 4.62 -14.12
CA LEU A 2 -2.91 4.51 -13.28
C LEU A 2 -3.48 5.91 -13.00
N SER A 3 -4.64 6.21 -13.57
CA SER A 3 -5.42 7.42 -13.29
C SER A 3 -6.91 7.17 -13.49
N PRO A 4 -7.80 7.93 -12.82
CA PRO A 4 -9.24 7.79 -13.02
C PRO A 4 -9.65 8.17 -14.45
N LYS A 5 -10.58 7.41 -15.05
CA LYS A 5 -11.13 7.72 -16.38
C LYS A 5 -12.00 8.98 -16.37
N ARG A 6 -12.70 9.26 -15.26
CA ARG A 6 -13.59 10.41 -15.09
C ARG A 6 -13.39 11.01 -13.71
N VAL A 7 -13.38 12.34 -13.61
CA VAL A 7 -13.37 13.07 -12.34
C VAL A 7 -14.34 14.24 -12.41
N LYS A 8 -15.04 14.52 -11.29
CA LYS A 8 -15.94 15.67 -11.18
C LYS A 8 -15.18 17.00 -11.29
N PHE A 9 -14.02 17.09 -10.64
CA PHE A 9 -13.18 18.29 -10.64
C PHE A 9 -11.75 17.93 -11.02
N ARG A 10 -11.18 18.71 -11.95
CA ARG A 10 -9.78 18.53 -12.40
C ARG A 10 -8.76 18.96 -11.35
N LYS A 11 -9.05 19.99 -10.55
CA LYS A 11 -8.16 20.51 -9.50
C LYS A 11 -8.83 20.33 -8.13
N GLN A 12 -8.17 19.64 -7.20
CA GLN A 12 -8.69 19.40 -5.85
C GLN A 12 -7.80 20.02 -4.78
N GLN A 13 -8.38 20.51 -3.68
CA GLN A 13 -7.61 21.03 -2.55
C GLN A 13 -6.69 19.96 -1.95
N ARG A 14 -5.58 20.41 -1.33
CA ARG A 14 -4.55 19.50 -0.81
C ARG A 14 -5.08 18.57 0.28
N GLY A 15 -6.00 19.04 1.12
CA GLY A 15 -6.54 18.29 2.25
C GLY A 15 -5.50 17.92 3.31
N ARG A 16 -5.89 17.11 4.29
CA ARG A 16 -5.04 16.61 5.37
C ARG A 16 -5.09 15.08 5.41
N MET A 17 -4.00 14.44 5.84
CA MET A 17 -3.93 13.00 6.07
C MET A 17 -3.91 12.77 7.58
N ARG A 18 -5.04 12.33 8.14
CA ARG A 18 -5.18 12.08 9.58
C ARG A 18 -5.98 10.81 9.83
N GLY A 19 -5.74 10.23 11.00
CA GLY A 19 -6.45 9.06 11.51
C GLY A 19 -5.94 7.73 10.95
N VAL A 20 -6.58 6.65 11.41
CA VAL A 20 -6.28 5.26 11.04
C VAL A 20 -7.23 4.77 9.94
N ALA A 21 -6.83 3.71 9.24
CA ALA A 21 -7.67 3.06 8.24
C ALA A 21 -8.75 2.23 8.94
N THR A 22 -10.02 2.59 8.70
CA THR A 22 -11.19 1.81 9.13
C THR A 22 -11.71 0.86 8.05
N ARG A 23 -11.20 0.99 6.83
CA ARG A 23 -11.61 0.20 5.66
C ARG A 23 -10.39 -0.31 4.90
N GLY A 24 -10.51 -1.51 4.32
CA GLY A 24 -9.44 -2.23 3.60
C GLY A 24 -8.13 -2.28 4.37
N ASN A 25 -8.27 -2.42 5.68
CA ASN A 25 -7.22 -2.75 6.65
C ASN A 25 -7.04 -4.26 6.82
N THR A 26 -7.94 -5.07 6.22
CA THR A 26 -7.86 -6.53 6.14
C THR A 26 -7.42 -7.00 4.75
N ILE A 27 -6.75 -8.16 4.71
CA ILE A 27 -6.52 -8.95 3.50
C ILE A 27 -7.88 -9.47 3.02
N ALA A 28 -8.17 -9.46 1.72
CA ALA A 28 -9.45 -10.03 1.24
C ALA A 28 -9.36 -10.91 -0.01
N PHE A 29 -8.22 -10.95 -0.70
CA PHE A 29 -8.04 -11.74 -1.91
C PHE A 29 -6.86 -12.71 -1.81
N GLY A 30 -5.71 -12.22 -1.34
CA GLY A 30 -4.49 -13.03 -1.20
C GLY A 30 -4.37 -13.73 0.15
N GLU A 31 -3.22 -14.38 0.34
CA GLU A 31 -2.81 -15.01 1.60
C GLU A 31 -1.83 -14.11 2.37
N PHE A 32 -1.12 -13.22 1.66
CA PHE A 32 -0.14 -12.31 2.21
C PHE A 32 -0.45 -10.86 1.82
N GLY A 33 -0.15 -9.93 2.71
CA GLY A 33 -0.43 -8.50 2.54
C GLY A 33 0.73 -7.60 2.92
N LEU A 34 0.78 -6.42 2.29
CA LEU A 34 1.65 -5.33 2.69
C LEU A 34 0.81 -4.19 3.27
N GLN A 35 0.91 -3.99 4.58
CA GLN A 35 0.15 -3.00 5.33
C GLN A 35 0.97 -1.72 5.56
N ALA A 36 0.38 -0.55 5.40
CA ALA A 36 1.01 0.72 5.75
C ALA A 36 1.04 0.95 7.27
N GLN A 37 2.16 1.44 7.81
CA GLN A 37 2.30 1.81 9.21
C GLN A 37 2.14 3.31 9.45
N GLU A 38 2.32 4.13 8.41
CA GLU A 38 2.24 5.59 8.52
C GLU A 38 1.33 6.22 7.47
N CYS A 39 1.00 7.50 7.69
CA CYS A 39 0.26 8.29 6.71
C CYS A 39 1.18 8.72 5.56
N GLY A 40 0.68 8.71 4.33
CA GLY A 40 1.45 9.23 3.21
C GLY A 40 0.70 9.29 1.90
N TRP A 41 1.33 9.91 0.90
CA TRP A 41 0.86 9.85 -0.49
C TRP A 41 1.73 8.89 -1.26
N ILE A 42 1.09 7.97 -1.97
CA ILE A 42 1.76 7.07 -2.89
C ILE A 42 1.35 7.45 -4.29
N THR A 43 2.32 7.80 -5.13
CA THR A 43 2.09 8.18 -6.53
C THR A 43 1.75 6.96 -7.38
N SER A 44 1.04 7.16 -8.48
CA SER A 44 0.79 6.10 -9.46
C SER A 44 2.07 5.42 -9.98
N ARG A 45 3.18 6.16 -10.07
CA ARG A 45 4.49 5.64 -10.48
C ARG A 45 5.10 4.71 -9.42
N GLN A 46 4.98 5.05 -8.14
CA GLN A 46 5.45 4.20 -7.04
C GLN A 46 4.62 2.92 -6.92
N ILE A 47 3.30 3.00 -7.08
CA ILE A 47 2.43 1.81 -7.11
C ILE A 47 2.88 0.85 -8.21
N GLU A 48 3.12 1.38 -9.41
CA GLU A 48 3.58 0.58 -10.55
C GLU A 48 5.00 0.05 -10.34
N ALA A 49 5.91 0.83 -9.73
CA ALA A 49 7.25 0.38 -9.42
C ALA A 49 7.26 -0.78 -8.41
N SER A 50 6.45 -0.70 -7.34
CA SER A 50 6.26 -1.78 -6.37
C SER A 50 5.66 -3.02 -7.04
N ARG A 51 4.61 -2.85 -7.87
CA ARG A 51 4.01 -3.96 -8.62
C ARG A 51 5.03 -4.67 -9.52
N ARG A 52 5.81 -3.92 -10.28
CA ARG A 52 6.86 -4.46 -11.15
C ARG A 52 7.95 -5.16 -10.36
N ALA A 53 8.34 -4.63 -9.19
CA ALA A 53 9.34 -5.28 -8.33
C ALA A 53 8.85 -6.66 -7.85
N MET A 54 7.61 -6.73 -7.35
CA MET A 54 7.00 -8.01 -6.94
C MET A 54 6.87 -8.97 -8.12
N THR A 55 6.33 -8.52 -9.25
CA THR A 55 6.12 -9.36 -10.44
C THR A 55 7.45 -9.94 -10.94
N ARG A 56 8.55 -9.17 -10.92
CA ARG A 56 9.87 -9.66 -11.33
C ARG A 56 10.41 -10.75 -10.41
N TYR A 57 10.16 -10.64 -9.11
CA TYR A 57 10.63 -11.62 -8.13
C TYR A 57 9.87 -12.94 -8.26
N VAL A 58 8.54 -12.87 -8.35
CA VAL A 58 7.65 -14.04 -8.44
C VAL A 58 7.60 -14.63 -9.87
N LYS A 59 8.15 -13.91 -10.87
CA LYS A 59 8.21 -14.31 -12.28
C LYS A 59 6.82 -14.53 -12.88
N ARG A 60 6.44 -15.78 -13.16
CA ARG A 60 5.13 -16.16 -13.73
C ARG A 60 4.18 -16.78 -12.70
N GLY A 61 4.66 -17.05 -11.49
CA GLY A 61 3.85 -17.63 -10.43
C GLY A 61 3.00 -16.58 -9.72
N GLY A 62 1.87 -17.02 -9.17
CA GLY A 62 1.05 -16.23 -8.25
C GLY A 62 0.25 -15.06 -8.85
N LYS A 63 -0.62 -14.53 -8.01
CA LYS A 63 -1.49 -13.39 -8.28
C LYS A 63 -1.11 -12.25 -7.36
N ILE A 64 -1.08 -11.03 -7.91
CA ILE A 64 -0.79 -9.80 -7.17
C ILE A 64 -1.99 -8.89 -7.29
N TRP A 65 -2.55 -8.48 -6.15
CA TRP A 65 -3.63 -7.51 -6.09
C TRP A 65 -3.11 -6.17 -5.60
N ILE A 66 -3.54 -5.10 -6.28
CA ILE A 66 -3.29 -3.73 -5.85
C ILE A 66 -4.54 -3.27 -5.10
N ARG A 67 -4.41 -2.98 -3.80
CA ARG A 67 -5.54 -2.62 -2.92
C ARG A 67 -5.79 -1.11 -2.84
N ILE A 68 -4.94 -0.33 -3.49
CA ILE A 68 -5.00 1.12 -3.53
C ILE A 68 -5.08 1.61 -4.96
N PHE A 69 -5.80 2.71 -5.16
CA PHE A 69 -5.93 3.34 -6.47
C PHE A 69 -5.60 4.83 -6.35
N PRO A 70 -4.79 5.40 -7.25
CA PRO A 70 -4.44 6.81 -7.21
C PRO A 70 -5.59 7.65 -7.80
N ASP A 71 -6.50 8.09 -6.93
CA ASP A 71 -7.73 8.81 -7.27
C ASP A 71 -7.64 10.33 -7.05
N LYS A 72 -6.60 10.80 -6.37
CA LYS A 72 -6.45 12.21 -6.03
C LYS A 72 -5.45 12.91 -6.94
N PRO A 73 -5.84 13.98 -7.67
CA PRO A 73 -4.93 14.76 -8.47
C PRO A 73 -4.09 15.70 -7.60
N VAL A 74 -2.78 15.73 -7.82
CA VAL A 74 -1.85 16.68 -7.24
C VAL A 74 -1.49 17.71 -8.31
N THR A 75 -1.70 18.99 -7.97
CA THR A 75 -1.35 20.10 -8.84
C THR A 75 0.00 20.69 -8.45
N MET A 76 0.81 21.08 -9.42
CA MET A 76 2.04 21.84 -9.17
C MET A 76 2.06 23.10 -10.05
N ARG A 77 2.80 24.10 -9.57
CA ARG A 77 3.20 25.25 -10.37
C ARG A 77 4.65 25.05 -10.77
N ALA A 78 5.03 25.58 -11.93
CA ALA A 78 6.42 25.57 -12.35
C ALA A 78 7.28 26.31 -11.31
N ALA A 79 8.44 25.74 -11.00
CA ALA A 79 9.35 26.26 -9.98
C ALA A 79 9.81 27.70 -10.28
N GLU A 80 9.79 28.08 -11.55
CA GLU A 80 10.19 29.41 -12.05
C GLU A 80 9.13 30.51 -11.80
N THR A 81 7.91 30.14 -11.42
CA THR A 81 6.80 31.11 -11.26
C THR A 81 6.70 31.66 -9.84
N ARG A 82 6.40 32.96 -9.71
CA ARG A 82 6.17 33.63 -8.42
C ARG A 82 4.85 33.18 -7.78
N MET A 83 4.76 33.32 -6.45
CA MET A 83 3.52 33.08 -5.68
C MET A 83 2.35 33.97 -6.16
N GLY A 84 1.10 33.53 -5.99
CA GLY A 84 -0.10 34.23 -6.50
C GLY A 84 -0.69 33.61 -7.77
N SER A 85 -1.54 34.30 -8.53
CA SER A 85 -2.04 33.86 -9.86
C SER A 85 -2.80 32.52 -9.91
N GLY A 86 -3.31 32.06 -8.77
CA GLY A 86 -4.14 30.87 -8.67
C GLY A 86 -3.38 29.54 -8.65
N LYS A 87 -4.11 28.47 -8.96
CA LYS A 87 -3.65 27.09 -8.78
C LYS A 87 -3.06 26.50 -10.05
N GLY A 88 -1.92 25.82 -9.92
CA GLY A 88 -1.25 25.12 -11.02
C GLY A 88 -2.03 23.98 -11.65
N ASN A 89 -1.41 23.31 -12.61
CA ASN A 89 -2.03 22.22 -13.37
C ASN A 89 -1.85 20.88 -12.66
N PRO A 90 -2.79 19.92 -12.81
CA PRO A 90 -2.60 18.55 -12.30
C PRO A 90 -1.41 17.87 -12.99
N GLU A 91 -0.43 17.44 -12.20
CA GLU A 91 0.78 16.78 -12.70
C GLU A 91 0.72 15.26 -12.56
N PHE A 92 0.27 14.79 -11.40
CA PHE A 92 0.21 13.36 -11.10
C PHE A 92 -0.93 13.01 -10.17
N TRP A 93 -1.20 11.71 -10.09
CA TRP A 93 -2.23 11.14 -9.24
C TRP A 93 -1.60 10.41 -8.06
N VAL A 94 -2.19 10.58 -6.89
CA VAL A 94 -1.76 9.94 -5.65
C VAL A 94 -2.91 9.18 -5.00
N ALA A 95 -2.57 8.09 -4.33
CA ALA A 95 -3.42 7.44 -3.36
C ALA A 95 -3.12 8.04 -1.97
N VAL A 96 -4.17 8.40 -1.24
CA VAL A 96 -4.04 8.86 0.15
C VAL A 96 -4.06 7.67 1.09
N ILE A 97 -2.96 7.44 1.80
CA ILE A 97 -2.77 6.28 2.65
C ILE A 97 -2.87 6.67 4.13
N LYS A 98 -3.55 5.80 4.88
CA LYS A 98 -3.65 5.85 6.34
C LYS A 98 -2.96 4.62 6.95
N PRO A 99 -2.42 4.72 8.17
CA PRO A 99 -1.93 3.58 8.95
C PRO A 99 -2.97 2.47 9.02
N GLY A 100 -2.53 1.23 8.89
CA GLY A 100 -3.37 0.03 8.87
C GLY A 100 -3.93 -0.34 7.50
N ARG A 101 -3.83 0.52 6.48
CA ARG A 101 -4.35 0.23 5.12
C ARG A 101 -3.49 -0.84 4.43
N ILE A 102 -4.13 -1.84 3.83
CA ILE A 102 -3.45 -2.80 2.95
C ILE A 102 -3.21 -2.15 1.58
N LEU A 103 -1.96 -2.21 1.12
CA LEU A 103 -1.49 -1.61 -0.13
C LEU A 103 -1.47 -2.63 -1.27
N PHE A 104 -0.94 -3.82 -0.99
CA PHE A 104 -0.81 -4.92 -1.92
C PHE A 104 -1.16 -6.24 -1.25
N GLU A 105 -1.64 -7.18 -2.02
CA GLU A 105 -1.82 -8.58 -1.62
C GLU A 105 -1.17 -9.51 -2.64
N MET A 106 -0.79 -10.68 -2.17
CA MET A 106 -0.20 -11.74 -2.97
C MET A 106 -0.73 -13.09 -2.51
N GLY A 107 -0.85 -14.02 -3.44
CA GLY A 107 -1.34 -15.38 -3.16
C GLY A 107 -1.33 -16.25 -4.41
N GLY A 108 -1.66 -17.51 -4.22
CA GLY A 108 -1.67 -18.54 -5.27
C GLY A 108 -0.77 -19.72 -4.91
N GLU A 109 -1.00 -20.85 -5.57
CA GLU A 109 -0.44 -22.16 -5.19
C GLU A 109 1.10 -22.20 -5.10
N GLU A 110 1.79 -21.39 -5.92
CA GLU A 110 3.26 -21.33 -5.96
C GLU A 110 3.87 -20.34 -4.94
N ILE A 111 3.06 -19.67 -4.12
CA ILE A 111 3.50 -18.59 -3.23
C ILE A 111 3.71 -19.11 -1.83
N THR A 112 4.96 -19.44 -1.51
CA THR A 112 5.38 -19.73 -0.13
C THR A 112 5.53 -18.43 0.68
N PRO A 113 5.43 -18.49 2.02
CA PRO A 113 5.66 -17.32 2.88
C PRO A 113 7.01 -16.64 2.67
N GLU A 114 8.06 -17.42 2.37
CA GLU A 114 9.41 -16.91 2.10
C GLU A 114 9.47 -16.08 0.81
N ILE A 115 8.87 -16.60 -0.26
CA ILE A 115 8.77 -15.91 -1.56
C ILE A 115 7.96 -14.63 -1.39
N ALA A 116 6.82 -14.70 -0.72
CA ALA A 116 5.96 -13.55 -0.47
C ALA A 116 6.68 -12.47 0.35
N LYS A 117 7.38 -12.86 1.42
CA LYS A 117 8.12 -11.94 2.28
C LYS A 117 9.21 -11.20 1.52
N GLU A 118 9.98 -11.91 0.70
CA GLU A 118 11.06 -11.30 -0.08
C GLU A 118 10.54 -10.42 -1.22
N ALA A 119 9.51 -10.87 -1.95
CA ALA A 119 8.83 -10.06 -2.96
C ALA A 119 8.27 -8.76 -2.36
N MET A 120 7.60 -8.87 -1.22
CA MET A 120 7.02 -7.73 -0.51
C MET A 120 8.12 -6.80 0.01
N ARG A 121 9.24 -7.34 0.53
CA ARG A 121 10.43 -6.56 0.95
C ARG A 121 10.93 -5.65 -0.18
N LEU A 122 11.08 -6.20 -1.39
CA LEU A 122 11.49 -5.44 -2.57
C LEU A 122 10.48 -4.34 -2.93
N ALA A 123 9.18 -4.60 -2.76
CA ALA A 123 8.13 -3.60 -2.96
C ALA A 123 8.21 -2.45 -1.94
N GLN A 124 8.55 -2.74 -0.66
CA GLN A 124 8.64 -1.71 0.39
C GLN A 124 9.66 -0.63 0.04
N TYR A 125 10.82 -1.00 -0.51
CA TYR A 125 11.85 -0.04 -0.92
C TYR A 125 11.43 0.90 -2.06
N LYS A 126 10.30 0.64 -2.72
CA LYS A 126 9.74 1.54 -3.74
C LYS A 126 8.67 2.48 -3.19
N LEU A 127 8.27 2.29 -1.94
CA LEU A 127 7.22 3.07 -1.29
C LEU A 127 7.82 4.17 -0.41
N PRO A 128 7.16 5.34 -0.34
CA PRO A 128 7.59 6.45 0.51
C PRO A 128 7.08 6.32 1.95
N VAL A 129 6.48 5.19 2.32
CA VAL A 129 5.89 4.94 3.64
C VAL A 129 6.41 3.64 4.24
N LYS A 130 6.58 3.61 5.55
CA LYS A 130 6.84 2.39 6.32
C LYS A 130 5.70 1.41 6.16
N THR A 131 6.06 0.15 5.94
CA THR A 131 5.12 -0.94 5.73
C THR A 131 5.48 -2.16 6.56
N LYS A 132 4.48 -2.97 6.88
CA LYS A 132 4.62 -4.26 7.55
C LYS A 132 4.09 -5.36 6.64
N PHE A 133 4.83 -6.46 6.54
CA PHE A 133 4.33 -7.70 5.95
C PHE A 133 3.39 -8.40 6.94
N ILE A 134 2.26 -8.91 6.44
CA ILE A 134 1.29 -9.66 7.23
C ILE A 134 0.85 -10.90 6.45
N SER A 135 0.56 -12.00 7.14
CA SER A 135 -0.16 -13.14 6.59
C SER A 135 -1.62 -13.11 7.03
N LEU A 136 -2.47 -13.86 6.34
CA LEU A 136 -3.87 -14.04 6.69
C LEU A 136 -4.00 -14.64 8.10
N ASP A 137 -3.19 -15.67 8.41
CA ASP A 137 -3.18 -16.34 9.72
C ASP A 137 -2.82 -15.39 10.87
N GLU A 138 -1.87 -14.49 10.65
CA GLU A 138 -1.49 -13.47 11.64
C GLU A 138 -2.59 -12.42 11.85
N GLN A 139 -3.49 -12.24 10.86
CA GLN A 139 -4.55 -11.25 10.92
C GLN A 139 -5.76 -11.72 11.71
N GLU A 140 -6.01 -13.03 11.73
CA GLU A 140 -7.10 -13.65 12.50
C GLU A 140 -6.79 -13.72 14.00
N GLN A 141 -5.52 -13.60 14.38
CA GLN A 141 -5.13 -13.44 15.78
C GLN A 141 -4.97 -11.94 16.13
N PRO A 142 -5.98 -11.28 16.72
CA PRO A 142 -5.80 -9.92 17.20
C PRO A 142 -4.68 -9.88 18.25
N ALA A 143 -3.96 -8.75 18.31
CA ALA A 143 -2.80 -8.50 19.17
C ALA A 143 -3.03 -8.61 20.69
N GLY A 144 -4.18 -9.14 21.13
CA GLY A 144 -4.52 -9.47 22.51
C GLY A 144 -4.37 -10.95 22.90
N THR A 145 -4.14 -11.86 21.96
CA THR A 145 -3.93 -13.29 22.26
C THR A 145 -2.47 -13.66 22.07
N LYS A 146 -1.58 -13.18 22.95
CA LYS A 146 -0.30 -13.89 23.14
C LYS A 146 -0.65 -15.24 23.76
N ALA A 147 -0.54 -16.30 22.96
CA ALA A 147 -0.67 -17.67 23.42
C ALA A 147 0.19 -17.90 24.66
N ALA A 148 -0.46 -18.30 25.75
CA ALA A 148 0.17 -19.01 26.84
C ALA A 148 0.71 -20.32 26.24
N ALA A 149 1.99 -20.34 25.87
CA ALA A 149 2.69 -21.59 25.63
C ALA A 149 2.99 -22.19 27.00
N SER A 150 2.11 -23.10 27.42
CA SER A 150 2.39 -24.10 28.43
C SER A 150 3.63 -24.90 28.03
N SER A 151 4.65 -24.90 28.86
CA SER A 151 5.56 -26.04 28.98
C SER A 151 5.65 -26.42 30.44
N THR A 152 4.74 -27.29 30.85
CA THR A 152 4.99 -28.31 31.86
C THR A 152 6.33 -28.95 31.57
N VAL A 153 7.28 -28.86 32.49
CA VAL A 153 8.38 -29.84 32.58
C VAL A 153 8.33 -30.36 34.01
N GLU A 154 8.21 -31.67 34.05
CA GLU A 154 8.06 -32.54 35.21
C GLU A 154 9.26 -32.42 36.17
N SER A 155 9.00 -32.92 37.38
CA SER A 155 9.92 -33.01 38.52
C SER A 155 11.08 -33.99 38.27
#